data_AF-A0AAU3GEX3-F1
#
_entry.id   AF-A0AAU3GEX3-F1
#
_cell.length_a   1.000
_cell.length_b   1.000
_cell.length_c   1.000
_cell.angle_alpha   90.00
_cell.angle_beta   90.00
_cell.angle_gamma   90.00
#
_symmetry.space_group_name_H-M   'P 1'
#
loop_
_entity.id
_entity.type
_entity.pdbx_description
1 polymer ?
#
loop_
_entity_poly.entity_id
_entity_poly.type
_entity_poly.pdbx_seq_one_letter_code
_entity_poly.pdbx_strand_id
1 'polypeptide(L)'
;MATESPPCISFNERLRRARLAQDLTLRDLMKRCEQAGERINHVTLSRYEKGEFRPKRRRRRILAVALNIPFDDLDSLDENRQESA
;
A
#
# COMPACT_ATOMS: atom_id res chain seq x y z
N MET A 1 -21.35 21.58 3.34
CA MET A 1 -19.98 21.05 3.50
C MET A 1 -20.02 19.62 3.02
N ALA A 2 -19.43 19.32 1.86
CA ALA A 2 -19.50 17.99 1.27
C ALA A 2 -18.65 17.03 2.11
N THR A 3 -19.31 16.06 2.76
CA THR A 3 -18.65 14.88 3.30
C THR A 3 -18.35 13.96 2.12
N GLU A 4 -17.26 14.25 1.42
CA GLU A 4 -16.71 13.33 0.43
C GLU A 4 -16.14 12.15 1.21
N SER A 5 -16.96 11.11 1.40
CA SER A 5 -16.46 9.80 1.80
C SER A 5 -15.29 9.47 0.86
N PRO A 6 -14.07 9.25 1.38
CA PRO A 6 -12.94 8.97 0.52
C PRO A 6 -13.29 7.76 -0.33
N PRO A 7 -13.04 7.79 -1.66
CA PRO A 7 -13.29 6.63 -2.50
C PRO A 7 -12.60 5.42 -1.87
N CYS A 8 -13.31 4.29 -1.78
CA CYS A 8 -12.78 3.02 -1.27
C CYS A 8 -11.66 2.55 -2.21
N ILE A 9 -10.44 3.03 -1.96
CA ILE A 9 -9.26 2.73 -2.76
C ILE A 9 -8.66 1.44 -2.22
N SER A 10 -8.50 0.44 -3.08
CA SER A 10 -7.89 -0.84 -2.72
C SER A 10 -6.44 -0.67 -2.25
N PHE A 11 -5.95 -1.59 -1.41
CA PHE A 11 -4.58 -1.57 -0.86
C PHE A 11 -3.50 -1.30 -1.92
N ASN A 12 -3.61 -1.97 -3.08
CA ASN A 12 -2.63 -1.87 -4.15
C ASN A 12 -2.61 -0.48 -4.81
N GLU A 13 -3.77 0.11 -5.00
CA GLU A 13 -3.92 1.46 -5.57
C GLU A 13 -3.49 2.52 -4.55
N ARG A 14 -3.79 2.31 -3.25
CA ARG A 14 -3.33 3.21 -2.17
C ARG A 14 -1.81 3.18 -2.03
N LEU A 15 -1.22 1.99 -2.09
CA LEU A 15 0.24 1.81 -2.11
C LEU A 15 0.88 2.58 -3.27
N ARG A 16 0.32 2.41 -4.48
CA ARG A 16 0.79 3.09 -5.68
C ARG A 16 0.68 4.61 -5.56
N ARG A 17 -0.48 5.11 -5.11
CA ARG A 17 -0.71 6.56 -4.93
C ARG A 17 0.21 7.15 -3.87
N ALA A 18 0.37 6.50 -2.73
CA ALA A 18 1.28 6.95 -1.67
C ALA A 18 2.74 7.01 -2.14
N ARG A 19 3.16 6.06 -2.98
CA ARG A 19 4.48 6.09 -3.62
C ARG A 19 4.62 7.26 -4.59
N LEU A 20 3.64 7.44 -5.49
CA LEU A 20 3.65 8.50 -6.50
C LEU A 20 3.56 9.90 -5.88
N ALA A 21 2.77 10.07 -4.82
CA ALA A 21 2.66 11.34 -4.08
C ALA A 21 3.97 11.78 -3.41
N GLN A 22 4.92 10.86 -3.26
CA GLN A 22 6.26 11.13 -2.72
C GLN A 22 7.34 11.12 -3.80
N ASP A 23 6.97 11.07 -5.09
CA ASP A 23 7.90 10.96 -6.23
C ASP A 23 8.91 9.80 -6.11
N LEU A 24 8.50 8.71 -5.45
CA LEU A 24 9.38 7.56 -5.23
C LEU A 24 9.31 6.58 -6.40
N THR A 25 10.47 6.09 -6.85
CA THR A 25 10.51 4.93 -7.73
C THR A 25 10.31 3.64 -6.92
N LEU A 26 10.02 2.52 -7.60
CA LEU A 26 9.98 1.20 -6.93
C LEU A 26 11.34 0.83 -6.29
N ARG A 27 12.45 1.33 -6.84
CA ARG A 27 13.79 1.12 -6.27
C ARG A 27 13.98 1.94 -4.99
N ASP A 28 13.45 3.16 -4.94
CA ASP A 28 13.50 3.98 -3.73
C ASP A 28 12.61 3.40 -2.64
N LEU A 29 11.41 2.92 -2.99
CA LEU A 29 10.55 2.22 -2.05
C LEU A 29 11.22 0.94 -1.50
N MET A 30 11.93 0.19 -2.34
CA MET A 30 12.74 -0.96 -1.89
C MET A 30 13.78 -0.54 -0.85
N LYS A 31 14.55 0.53 -1.12
CA LYS A 31 15.56 1.06 -0.18
C LYS A 31 14.92 1.51 1.13
N ARG A 32 13.76 2.16 1.08
CA ARG A 32 13.03 2.56 2.29
C ARG A 32 12.51 1.36 3.08
N CYS A 33 12.04 0.30 2.41
CA CYS A 33 11.66 -0.94 3.08
C CYS A 33 12.87 -1.59 3.78
N GLU A 34 14.03 -1.60 3.11
CA GLU A 34 15.29 -2.08 3.69
C GLU A 34 15.69 -1.27 4.94
N GLN A 35 15.57 0.05 4.91
CA GLN A 35 15.79 0.93 6.07
C GLN A 35 14.78 0.70 7.19
N ALA A 36 13.53 0.36 6.86
CA ALA A 36 12.48 0.04 7.82
C ALA A 36 12.61 -1.37 8.42
N GLY A 37 13.56 -2.18 7.96
CA GLY A 37 13.94 -3.46 8.56
C GLY A 37 13.68 -4.71 7.71
N GLU A 38 13.08 -4.60 6.52
CA GLU A 38 12.95 -5.73 5.59
C GLU A 38 13.06 -5.28 4.14
N ARG A 39 14.06 -5.79 3.42
CA ARG A 39 14.20 -5.50 1.99
C ARG A 39 13.14 -6.22 1.17
N ILE A 40 12.23 -5.47 0.56
CA ILE A 40 11.23 -5.99 -0.38
C ILE A 40 11.64 -5.63 -1.79
N ASN A 41 11.92 -6.64 -2.63
CA ASN A 41 12.39 -6.43 -3.99
C ASN A 41 11.39 -5.63 -4.83
N HIS A 42 11.88 -4.72 -5.68
CA HIS A 42 11.06 -3.85 -6.54
C HIS A 42 10.09 -4.62 -7.47
N VAL A 43 10.49 -5.82 -7.94
CA VAL A 43 9.60 -6.71 -8.72
C VAL A 43 8.39 -7.14 -7.87
N THR A 44 8.65 -7.50 -6.61
CA THR A 44 7.62 -7.88 -5.65
C THR A 44 6.72 -6.70 -5.30
N LEU A 45 7.30 -5.51 -5.12
CA LEU A 45 6.54 -4.26 -4.91
C LEU A 45 5.60 -3.97 -6.10
N SER A 46 6.07 -4.17 -7.33
CA SER A 46 5.22 -4.00 -8.52
C SER A 46 4.04 -4.98 -8.52
N ARG A 47 4.25 -6.25 -8.13
CA ARG A 47 3.15 -7.23 -7.98
C ARG A 47 2.15 -6.81 -6.91
N TYR A 48 2.61 -6.16 -5.83
CA TYR A 48 1.73 -5.62 -4.79
C TYR A 48 0.90 -4.45 -5.32
N GLU A 49 1.49 -3.54 -6.10
CA GLU A 49 0.76 -2.41 -6.72
C GLU A 49 -0.23 -2.85 -7.81
N LYS A 50 0.05 -3.96 -8.50
CA LYS A 50 -0.85 -4.56 -9.48
C LYS A 50 -1.98 -5.39 -8.86
N GLY A 51 -1.92 -5.66 -7.55
CA GLY A 51 -2.89 -6.53 -6.88
C GLY A 51 -2.72 -8.02 -7.16
N GLU A 52 -1.65 -8.44 -7.85
CA GLU A 52 -1.38 -9.86 -8.15
C GLU A 52 -1.06 -10.67 -6.89
N PHE A 53 -0.55 -10.02 -5.84
CA PHE A 53 -0.24 -10.66 -4.57
C PHE A 53 -0.48 -9.73 -3.39
N ARG A 54 -1.07 -10.26 -2.31
CA ARG A 54 -1.27 -9.51 -1.06
C ARG A 54 -0.14 -9.82 -0.06
N PRO A 55 0.71 -8.83 0.32
CA PRO A 55 1.77 -9.05 1.29
C PRO A 55 1.22 -9.52 2.65
N LYS A 56 2.01 -10.34 3.35
CA LYS A 56 1.73 -10.71 4.75
C LYS A 56 1.68 -9.45 5.63
N ARG A 57 0.93 -9.52 6.74
CA ARG A 57 0.76 -8.40 7.70
C ARG A 57 2.08 -7.74 8.13
N ARG A 58 3.13 -8.54 8.37
CA ARG A 58 4.48 -8.04 8.69
C ARG A 58 5.03 -7.11 7.59
N ARG A 59 4.99 -7.52 6.32
CA ARG A 59 5.46 -6.70 5.19
C ARG A 59 4.60 -5.47 4.95
N ARG A 60 3.28 -5.56 5.19
CA ARG A 60 2.40 -4.38 5.13
C ARG A 60 2.78 -3.31 6.15
N ARG A 61 3.18 -3.70 7.37
CA ARG A 61 3.72 -2.75 8.37
C ARG A 61 5.00 -2.08 7.88
N ILE A 62 5.92 -2.84 7.29
CA ILE A 62 7.15 -2.29 6.70
C ILE A 62 6.83 -1.30 5.58
N LEU A 63 5.88 -1.62 4.70
CA LEU A 63 5.44 -0.73 3.62
C LEU A 63 4.83 0.57 4.17
N ALA A 64 3.99 0.48 5.20
CA ALA A 64 3.41 1.64 5.86
C ALA A 64 4.49 2.55 6.46
N VAL A 65 5.48 1.98 7.16
CA VAL A 65 6.62 2.72 7.70
C VAL A 65 7.47 3.34 6.58
N ALA A 66 7.78 2.58 5.52
CA ALA A 66 8.58 3.05 4.40
C ALA A 66 7.91 4.22 3.64
N LEU A 67 6.59 4.21 3.58
CA LEU A 67 5.78 5.27 2.96
C LEU A 67 5.39 6.37 3.96
N ASN A 68 5.78 6.25 5.23
CA ASN A 68 5.41 7.18 6.30
C ASN A 68 3.89 7.42 6.38
N ILE A 69 3.10 6.36 6.23
CA ILE A 69 1.64 6.38 6.34
C ILE A 69 1.18 5.46 7.46
N PRO A 70 0.03 5.73 8.10
CA PRO A 70 -0.51 4.83 9.11
C PRO A 70 -0.79 3.45 8.51
N PHE A 71 -0.47 2.39 9.26
CA PHE A 71 -0.79 1.03 8.83
C PHE A 71 -2.28 0.84 8.58
N ASP A 72 -3.13 1.45 9.42
CA ASP A 72 -4.58 1.39 9.30
C ASP A 72 -5.08 2.09 8.04
N ASP A 73 -4.43 3.20 7.65
CA ASP A 73 -4.73 3.92 6.42
C ASP A 73 -4.36 3.08 5.19
N LEU A 74 -3.19 2.44 5.20
CA LEU A 74 -2.76 1.56 4.11
C LEU A 74 -3.57 0.25 4.03
N ASP A 75 -3.87 -0.39 5.16
CA ASP A 75 -4.57 -1.68 5.24
C ASP A 75 -6.08 -1.54 5.37
N SER A 76 -6.62 -0.30 5.36
CA SER A 76 -8.05 0.01 5.41
C SER A 76 -8.77 -0.97 4.49
N LEU A 77 -9.51 -1.87 5.14
CA LEU A 77 -10.13 -3.00 4.48
C LEU A 77 -11.12 -2.44 3.47
N ASP A 78 -10.94 -2.82 2.21
CA ASP A 78 -12.08 -2.91 1.32
C ASP A 78 -13.01 -3.99 1.93
N GLU A 79 -13.91 -3.56 2.82
CA GLU A 79 -15.05 -4.36 3.27
C GLU A 79 -16.15 -4.33 2.21
N ASN A 80 -15.82 -4.34 0.92
CA ASN A 80 -16.83 -4.61 -0.11
C ASN A 80 -16.98 -6.12 -0.28
N ARG A 81 -17.50 -6.75 0.78
CA ARG A 81 -18.26 -7.99 0.64
C ARG A 81 -19.51 -7.61 -0.14
N GLN A 82 -19.44 -7.70 -1.47
CA GLN A 82 -20.65 -7.67 -2.30
C GLN A 82 -21.49 -8.91 -1.94
N GLU A 83 -22.34 -8.78 -0.93
CA GLU A 83 -23.63 -9.44 -0.92
C GLU A 83 -24.43 -8.85 -2.09
N SER A 84 -24.53 -9.61 -3.18
CA SER A 84 -25.60 -9.44 -4.14
C SER A 84 -26.43 -10.71 -4.11
N ALA A 85 -27.72 -10.50 -3.86
CA ALA A 85 -28.79 -11.46 -3.66
C ALA A 85 -29.08 -12.34 -4.89
#